data_AF-N2AYL5-F1
#
_entry.id   AF-N2AYL5-F1
#
_cell.length_a   1.000
_cell.length_b   1.000
_cell.length_c   1.000
_cell.angle_alpha   90.00
_cell.angle_beta   90.00
_cell.angle_gamma   90.00
#
_symmetry.space_group_name_H-M   'P 1'
#
loop_
_entity.id
_entity.type
_entity.pdbx_description
1 polymer ?
#
loop_
_entity_poly.entity_id
_entity_poly.type
_entity_poly.pdbx_seq_one_letter_code
_entity_poly.pdbx_strand_id
1 'polypeptide(L)'
;MNPGAIDYTTRYGLEFNPFLKNSKEILIKTKEHREAVTRLDYLAKLKGFGILTGASGKGKTTAIRAWASSLNPALYQVVYSCLSSLTANDFYRNLAAELGMEPALRKSDNFRAIQEEITRLFI
;
A
#
# COMPACT_ATOMS: atom_id res chain seq x y z
N MET A 1 36.94 4.64 -4.21
CA MET A 1 35.95 5.66 -3.77
C MET A 1 35.73 6.61 -4.95
N ASN A 2 34.49 6.77 -5.44
CA ASN A 2 34.21 7.64 -6.58
C ASN A 2 34.26 9.12 -6.15
N PRO A 3 35.12 9.98 -6.73
CA PRO A 3 35.32 11.37 -6.28
C PRO A 3 34.17 12.34 -6.58
N GLY A 4 33.02 11.86 -7.10
CA GLY A 4 31.92 12.69 -7.59
C GLY A 4 30.59 12.57 -6.85
N ALA A 5 30.53 11.80 -5.75
CA ALA A 5 29.30 11.70 -4.96
C ALA A 5 29.18 12.93 -4.06
N ILE A 6 28.22 13.82 -4.35
CA ILE A 6 27.87 14.93 -3.46
C ILE A 6 27.46 14.37 -2.10
N ASP A 7 28.19 14.75 -1.06
CA ASP A 7 27.80 14.45 0.31
C ASP A 7 26.70 15.44 0.76
N TYR A 8 25.45 15.01 0.58
CA TYR A 8 24.26 15.81 0.88
C TYR A 8 24.14 16.17 2.36
N THR A 9 24.65 15.33 3.27
CA THR A 9 24.57 15.59 4.72
C THR A 9 25.45 16.78 5.08
N THR A 10 26.72 16.78 4.63
CA THR A 10 27.66 17.87 4.87
C THR A 10 27.25 19.16 4.16
N ARG A 11 26.74 19.08 2.92
CA ARG A 11 26.39 20.28 2.13
C ARG A 11 25.13 21.01 2.60
N TYR A 12 24.14 20.27 3.09
CA TYR A 12 22.81 20.82 3.45
C TYR A 12 22.46 20.66 4.94
N GLY A 13 23.39 20.16 5.76
CA GLY A 13 23.16 19.94 7.19
C GLY A 13 22.11 18.87 7.50
N LEU A 14 21.96 17.86 6.63
CA LEU A 14 20.97 16.79 6.82
C LEU A 14 21.52 15.71 7.76
N GLU A 15 20.69 15.20 8.67
CA GLU A 15 21.05 14.07 9.55
C GLU A 15 21.29 12.76 8.78
N PHE A 16 20.63 12.60 7.63
CA PHE A 16 20.79 11.46 6.73
C PHE A 16 20.46 11.85 5.29
N ASN A 17 20.83 11.00 4.32
CA ASN A 17 20.48 11.21 2.92
C ASN A 17 19.06 10.67 2.63
N PRO A 18 18.06 11.52 2.37
CA PRO A 18 16.67 11.12 2.15
C PRO A 18 16.41 10.55 0.74
N PHE A 19 17.41 10.53 -0.14
CA PHE A 19 17.30 10.04 -1.52
C PHE A 19 17.74 8.58 -1.66
N LEU A 20 18.20 7.95 -0.57
CA LEU A 20 18.55 6.53 -0.58
C LEU A 20 17.28 5.67 -0.51
N LYS A 21 17.31 4.52 -1.21
CA LYS A 21 16.18 3.58 -1.33
C LYS A 21 15.62 3.08 0.01
N ASN A 22 16.48 3.00 1.04
CA ASN A 22 16.13 2.54 2.39
C ASN A 22 16.24 3.68 3.43
N SER A 23 16.21 4.93 2.97
CA SER A 23 16.15 6.07 3.89
C SER A 23 14.78 6.15 4.57
N LYS A 24 14.69 6.86 5.69
CA LYS A 24 13.41 7.11 6.36
C LYS A 24 12.45 7.78 5.38
N GLU A 25 11.25 7.23 5.23
CA GLU A 25 10.23 7.82 4.37
C GLU A 25 9.71 9.12 5.02
N ILE A 26 10.06 10.26 4.43
CA ILE A 26 9.60 11.57 4.89
C ILE A 26 8.30 11.91 4.15
N LEU A 27 7.16 11.76 4.82
CA LEU A 27 5.87 12.09 4.24
C LEU A 27 5.63 13.61 4.27
N ILE A 28 5.61 14.23 3.09
CA ILE A 28 5.27 15.65 2.93
C ILE A 28 3.75 15.78 2.72
N LYS A 29 3.06 16.39 3.68
CA LYS A 29 1.61 16.62 3.62
C LYS A 29 1.28 17.82 2.73
N THR A 30 1.27 17.63 1.41
CA THR A 30 0.82 18.65 0.46
C THR A 30 -0.71 18.80 0.45
N LYS A 31 -1.23 19.78 -0.29
CA LYS A 31 -2.68 19.95 -0.48
C LYS A 31 -3.27 18.73 -1.22
N GLU A 32 -2.60 18.26 -2.25
CA GLU A 32 -2.97 17.11 -3.08
C GLU A 32 -2.97 15.83 -2.24
N HIS A 33 -1.97 15.65 -1.36
CA HIS A 33 -1.95 14.51 -0.44
C HIS A 33 -3.16 14.51 0.49
N ARG A 34 -3.49 15.67 1.10
CA ARG A 34 -4.66 15.78 1.98
C ARG A 34 -5.96 15.49 1.24
N GLU A 35 -6.10 15.97 0.01
CA GLU A 35 -7.26 15.68 -0.83
C GLU A 35 -7.38 14.20 -1.16
N ALA A 36 -6.28 13.55 -1.54
CA ALA A 36 -6.25 12.11 -1.82
C ALA A 36 -6.68 11.29 -0.60
N VAL A 37 -6.13 11.58 0.57
CA VAL A 37 -6.51 10.93 1.84
C VAL A 37 -8.01 11.13 2.14
N THR A 38 -8.51 12.35 2.01
CA THR A 38 -9.94 12.65 2.26
C THR A 38 -10.85 11.84 1.34
N ARG A 39 -10.49 11.70 0.05
CA ARG A 39 -11.25 10.90 -0.91
C ARG A 39 -11.16 9.39 -0.61
N LEU A 40 -10.02 8.90 -0.14
CA LEU A 40 -9.84 7.51 0.27
C LEU A 40 -10.65 7.18 1.54
N ASP A 41 -10.69 8.08 2.52
CA ASP A 41 -11.53 7.92 3.73
C ASP A 41 -13.02 7.88 3.36
N TYR A 42 -13.45 8.74 2.44
CA TYR A 42 -14.81 8.72 1.93
C TYR A 42 -15.13 7.40 1.20
N LEU A 43 -14.21 6.92 0.35
CA LEU A 43 -14.35 5.66 -0.37
C LEU A 43 -14.48 4.46 0.58
N ALA A 44 -13.65 4.41 1.63
CA ALA A 44 -13.68 3.33 2.62
C ALA A 44 -15.03 3.27 3.35
N LYS A 45 -15.65 4.43 3.64
CA LYS A 45 -17.00 4.50 4.24
C LYS A 45 -18.09 4.03 3.27
N LEU A 46 -17.97 4.38 1.99
CA LEU A 46 -18.91 3.94 0.95
C LEU A 46 -18.81 2.44 0.61
N LYS A 47 -17.71 1.77 0.98
CA LYS A 47 -17.41 0.38 0.60
C LYS A 47 -17.41 0.16 -0.92
N GLY A 48 -16.89 1.15 -1.67
CA GLY A 48 -16.85 1.15 -3.13
C GLY A 48 -15.46 0.87 -3.71
N PHE A 49 -15.37 0.94 -5.05
CA PHE A 49 -14.12 0.87 -5.78
C PHE A 49 -13.64 2.28 -6.18
N GLY A 50 -12.33 2.51 -6.13
CA GLY A 50 -11.74 3.79 -6.50
C GLY A 50 -10.46 3.61 -7.30
N ILE A 51 -10.19 4.56 -8.19
CA ILE A 51 -9.00 4.61 -9.03
C ILE A 51 -8.28 5.92 -8.76
N LEU A 52 -7.04 5.86 -8.28
CA LEU A 52 -6.19 7.03 -8.12
C LEU A 52 -5.27 7.18 -9.34
N THR A 53 -5.51 8.21 -10.14
CA THR A 53 -4.74 8.49 -11.36
C THR A 53 -3.75 9.64 -11.17
N GLY A 54 -2.81 9.78 -12.11
CA GLY A 54 -1.80 10.84 -12.10
C GLY A 54 -0.49 10.40 -12.75
N ALA A 55 0.35 11.36 -13.14
CA ALA A 55 1.63 11.08 -13.79
C ALA A 55 2.60 10.27 -12.89
N SER A 56 3.62 9.66 -13.49
CA SER A 56 4.67 8.95 -12.75
C SER A 56 5.40 9.90 -11.79
N GLY A 57 5.81 9.39 -10.62
CA GLY A 57 6.52 10.19 -9.62
C GLY A 57 5.68 11.22 -8.84
N LYS A 58 4.35 11.24 -9.00
CA LYS A 58 3.45 12.19 -8.30
C LYS A 58 2.96 11.71 -6.92
N GLY A 59 3.63 10.75 -6.31
CA GLY A 59 3.32 10.32 -4.94
C GLY A 59 2.06 9.46 -4.76
N LYS A 60 1.48 8.90 -5.84
CA LYS A 60 0.27 8.04 -5.75
C LYS A 60 0.46 6.86 -4.80
N THR A 61 1.54 6.10 -4.99
CA THR A 61 1.87 4.95 -4.16
C THR A 61 2.14 5.37 -2.72
N THR A 62 2.87 6.47 -2.52
CA THR A 62 3.16 7.04 -1.20
C THR A 62 1.87 7.43 -0.47
N ALA A 63 0.92 8.10 -1.15
CA ALA A 63 -0.35 8.49 -0.57
C ALA A 63 -1.20 7.28 -0.14
N ILE A 64 -1.30 6.25 -0.99
CA ILE A 64 -2.05 5.03 -0.66
C ILE A 64 -1.42 4.29 0.53
N ARG A 65 -0.09 4.14 0.56
CA ARG A 65 0.60 3.45 1.66
C ARG A 65 0.50 4.22 2.97
N ALA A 66 0.68 5.53 2.93
CA ALA A 66 0.55 6.40 4.09
C ALA A 66 -0.89 6.36 4.66
N TRP A 67 -1.90 6.42 3.78
CA TRP A 67 -3.30 6.29 4.18
C TRP A 67 -3.60 4.92 4.77
N ALA A 68 -3.22 3.84 4.09
CA ALA A 68 -3.43 2.48 4.56
C ALA A 68 -2.80 2.22 5.93
N SER A 69 -1.59 2.74 6.17
CA SER A 69 -0.88 2.64 7.46
C SER A 69 -1.50 3.49 8.56
N SER A 70 -2.36 4.45 8.21
CA SER A 70 -3.06 5.32 9.17
C SER A 70 -4.41 4.75 9.64
N LEU A 71 -4.91 3.69 8.99
CA LEU A 71 -6.16 3.03 9.35
C LEU A 71 -6.00 2.28 10.68
N ASN A 72 -7.07 2.29 11.49
CA ASN A 72 -7.09 1.54 12.74
C ASN A 72 -7.10 0.02 12.45
N PRO A 73 -6.07 -0.74 12.83
CA PRO A 73 -5.97 -2.17 12.52
C PRO A 73 -7.06 -3.00 13.21
N ALA A 74 -7.69 -2.49 14.28
CA ALA A 74 -8.83 -3.16 14.91
C ALA A 74 -10.14 -3.02 14.11
N LEU A 75 -10.22 -2.07 13.17
CA LEU A 75 -11.40 -1.80 12.34
C LEU A 75 -11.20 -2.17 10.87
N TYR A 76 -9.95 -2.25 10.42
CA TYR A 76 -9.61 -2.46 9.01
C TYR A 76 -8.56 -3.56 8.87
N GLN A 77 -8.90 -4.58 8.07
CA GLN A 77 -7.92 -5.51 7.52
C GLN A 77 -7.45 -4.98 6.16
N VAL A 78 -6.20 -4.55 6.09
CA VAL A 78 -5.61 -3.97 4.88
C VAL A 78 -4.86 -5.05 4.11
N VAL A 79 -5.26 -5.30 2.86
CA VAL A 79 -4.51 -6.14 1.92
C VAL A 79 -3.87 -5.25 0.86
N TYR A 80 -2.54 -5.28 0.74
CA TYR A 80 -1.79 -4.48 -0.22
C TYR A 80 -0.99 -5.36 -1.18
N SER A 81 -1.28 -5.27 -2.48
CA SER A 81 -0.53 -5.96 -3.53
C SER A 81 0.12 -4.96 -4.50
N CYS A 82 1.44 -5.03 -4.66
CA CYS A 82 2.20 -4.23 -5.61
C CYS A 82 2.60 -4.96 -6.89
N LEU A 83 2.22 -6.24 -7.02
CA LEU A 83 2.62 -7.09 -8.15
C LEU A 83 1.72 -6.81 -9.35
N SER A 84 2.32 -6.30 -10.43
CA SER A 84 1.61 -5.97 -11.68
C SER A 84 1.41 -7.17 -12.62
N SER A 85 2.08 -8.30 -12.35
CA SER A 85 2.15 -9.45 -13.26
C SER A 85 1.50 -10.72 -12.70
N LEU A 86 0.51 -10.58 -11.80
CA LEU A 86 -0.17 -11.73 -11.21
C LEU A 86 -1.15 -12.36 -12.21
N THR A 87 -1.14 -13.69 -12.30
CA THR A 87 -2.27 -14.41 -12.91
C THR A 87 -3.48 -14.33 -11.98
N ALA A 88 -4.66 -14.68 -12.49
CA ALA A 88 -5.85 -14.75 -11.64
C ALA A 88 -5.63 -15.70 -10.45
N ASN A 89 -5.02 -16.88 -10.66
CA ASN A 89 -4.80 -17.82 -9.56
C ASN A 89 -3.80 -17.28 -8.52
N ASP A 90 -2.73 -16.63 -8.98
CA ASP A 90 -1.74 -16.05 -8.07
C ASP A 90 -2.33 -14.91 -7.23
N PHE A 91 -3.27 -14.14 -7.81
CA PHE A 91 -4.02 -13.13 -7.06
C PHE A 91 -4.85 -13.76 -5.94
N TYR A 92 -5.60 -14.83 -6.22
CA TYR A 92 -6.40 -15.53 -5.20
C TYR A 92 -5.51 -16.13 -4.10
N ARG A 93 -4.37 -16.71 -4.47
CA ARG A 93 -3.42 -17.27 -3.51
C ARG A 93 -2.79 -16.19 -2.63
N ASN A 94 -2.41 -15.06 -3.22
CA ASN A 94 -1.86 -13.92 -2.49
C ASN A 94 -2.91 -13.34 -1.53
N LEU A 95 -4.14 -13.09 -2.01
CA LEU A 95 -5.23 -12.60 -1.18
C LEU A 95 -5.55 -13.55 -0.02
N ALA A 96 -5.50 -14.87 -0.25
CA ALA A 96 -5.68 -15.85 0.82
C ALA A 96 -4.59 -15.74 1.90
N ALA A 97 -3.32 -15.64 1.48
CA ALA A 97 -2.19 -15.47 2.40
C ALA A 97 -2.29 -14.17 3.22
N GLU A 98 -2.65 -13.06 2.57
CA GLU A 98 -2.78 -11.73 3.22
C GLU A 98 -3.97 -11.67 4.20
N LEU A 99 -4.97 -12.54 4.03
CA LEU A 99 -6.06 -12.74 4.99
C LEU A 99 -5.70 -13.74 6.11
N GLY A 100 -4.47 -14.26 6.14
CA GLY A 100 -3.99 -15.19 7.18
C GLY A 100 -4.36 -16.66 6.93
N MET A 101 -4.80 -17.01 5.72
CA MET A 101 -5.13 -18.38 5.35
C MET A 101 -3.97 -19.07 4.63
N GLU A 102 -3.94 -20.40 4.68
CA GLU A 102 -3.01 -21.19 3.87
C GLU A 102 -3.52 -21.29 2.42
N PRO A 103 -2.76 -20.80 1.40
CA PRO A 103 -3.24 -20.79 0.02
C PRO A 103 -3.34 -22.19 -0.58
N ALA A 104 -4.51 -22.53 -1.12
CA ALA A 104 -4.74 -23.76 -1.84
C ALA A 104 -4.14 -23.72 -3.27
N LEU A 105 -3.94 -24.90 -3.85
CA LEU A 105 -3.48 -25.02 -5.24
C LEU A 105 -4.55 -24.56 -6.25
N ARG A 106 -5.81 -24.91 -5.99
CA ARG A 106 -6.94 -24.63 -6.88
C ARG A 106 -7.55 -23.28 -6.56
N LYS A 107 -7.86 -22.52 -7.62
CA LYS A 107 -8.56 -21.24 -7.54
C LYS A 107 -9.91 -21.35 -6.83
N SER A 108 -10.68 -22.41 -7.09
CA SER A 108 -12.01 -22.62 -6.48
C SER A 108 -11.94 -22.70 -4.96
N ASP A 109 -10.91 -23.35 -4.44
CA ASP A 109 -10.74 -23.61 -3.01
C ASP A 109 -10.33 -22.32 -2.32
N ASN A 110 -9.39 -21.56 -2.92
CA ASN A 110 -9.05 -20.21 -2.45
C ASN A 110 -10.25 -19.26 -2.48
N PHE A 111 -11.04 -19.28 -3.57
CA PHE A 111 -12.24 -18.44 -3.68
C PHE A 111 -13.21 -18.70 -2.52
N ARG A 112 -13.47 -19.98 -2.21
CA ARG A 112 -14.35 -20.38 -1.12
C ARG A 112 -13.81 -19.95 0.24
N ALA A 113 -12.54 -20.25 0.51
CA ALA A 113 -11.88 -19.88 1.77
C ALA A 113 -11.90 -18.35 2.00
N ILE A 114 -11.63 -17.55 0.96
CA ILE A 114 -11.71 -16.09 1.03
C ILE A 114 -13.12 -15.61 1.36
N GLN A 115 -14.16 -16.19 0.75
CA GLN A 115 -15.56 -15.82 1.05
C GLN A 115 -15.93 -16.15 2.50
N GLU A 116 -15.53 -17.33 2.99
CA GLU A 116 -15.76 -17.77 4.36
C GLU A 116 -15.06 -16.85 5.36
N GLU A 117 -13.79 -16.51 5.12
CA GLU A 117 -13.00 -15.64 5.98
C GLU A 117 -13.52 -14.19 5.99
N ILE A 118 -13.90 -13.65 4.82
CA ILE A 118 -14.55 -12.34 4.76
C ILE A 118 -15.84 -12.35 5.59
N THR A 119 -16.67 -13.39 5.45
CA THR A 119 -17.92 -13.52 6.21
C THR A 119 -17.64 -13.56 7.72
N ARG A 120 -16.61 -14.31 8.15
CA ARG A 120 -16.18 -14.38 9.55
C ARG A 120 -15.77 -13.02 10.11
N LEU A 121 -15.09 -12.18 9.31
CA LEU A 121 -14.65 -10.84 9.71
C LEU A 121 -15.79 -9.82 9.80
N PHE A 122 -16.94 -10.08 9.17
CA PHE A 122 -18.11 -9.21 9.20
C PHE A 122 -19.11 -9.54 10.33
N ILE A 123 -18.94 -10.67 11.01
CA ILE A 123 -19.74 -11.11 12.16
C ILE A 123 -19.09 -10.61 13.45
#